data_AF-B8GA22-F1
#
_entry.id   AF-B8GA22-F1
#
_cell.length_a   1.000
_cell.length_b   1.000
_cell.length_c   1.000
_cell.angle_alpha   90.00
_cell.angle_beta   90.00
_cell.angle_gamma   90.00
#
_symmetry.space_group_name_H-M   'P 1'
#
loop_
_entity.id
_entity.type
_entity.pdbx_description
1 polymer ?
#
loop_
_entity_poly.entity_id
_entity_poly.type
_entity_poly.pdbx_seq_one_letter_code
_entity_poly.pdbx_strand_id
1 'polypeptide(L)'
;MEVTAREAAAHARRLGYQVIAAEQLRVTRCLLVLAEPSAQPFAVMIQRRALLTAADVQDFAEILFLRRLNRGLLIAVDGDFSAEARRTAQELRFASITLTNDLPPAAPLTTTGMNPVIDIG
;
A
#
# COMPACT_ATOMS: atom_id res chain seq x y z
N MET A 1 -4.11 8.01 17.27
CA MET A 1 -5.07 7.15 16.59
C MET A 1 -4.53 5.72 16.59
N GLU A 2 -5.11 4.79 17.34
CA GLU A 2 -4.62 3.41 17.31
C GLU A 2 -4.65 2.87 15.86
N VAL A 3 -3.61 2.13 15.45
CA VAL A 3 -3.61 1.46 14.13
C VAL A 3 -4.26 0.11 14.33
N THR A 4 -5.57 0.10 14.49
CA THR A 4 -6.33 -1.15 14.58
C THR A 4 -6.74 -1.61 13.18
N ALA A 5 -6.68 -2.92 12.93
CA ALA A 5 -7.13 -3.52 11.68
C ALA A 5 -8.61 -3.19 11.40
N ARG A 6 -9.43 -3.08 12.45
CA ARG A 6 -10.84 -2.70 12.36
C ARG A 6 -11.02 -1.27 11.85
N GLU A 7 -10.34 -0.30 12.44
CA GLU A 7 -10.43 1.10 12.03
C GLU A 7 -9.84 1.32 10.64
N ALA A 8 -8.71 0.66 10.35
CA ALA A 8 -8.09 0.69 9.04
C ALA A 8 -9.02 0.10 7.95
N ALA A 9 -9.66 -1.04 8.21
CA ALA A 9 -10.65 -1.61 7.30
C ALA A 9 -11.87 -0.70 7.13
N ALA A 10 -12.37 -0.08 8.21
CA ALA A 10 -13.47 0.87 8.12
C ALA A 10 -13.10 2.10 7.29
N HIS A 11 -11.88 2.60 7.43
CA HIS A 11 -11.35 3.70 6.63
C HIS A 11 -11.21 3.32 5.15
N ALA A 12 -10.63 2.16 4.83
CA ALA A 12 -10.53 1.67 3.46
C ALA A 12 -11.90 1.54 2.78
N ARG A 13 -12.93 1.06 3.49
CA ARG A 13 -14.30 1.01 2.96
C ARG A 13 -14.87 2.39 2.65
N ARG A 14 -14.63 3.38 3.53
CA ARG A 14 -15.05 4.77 3.28
C ARG A 14 -14.37 5.37 2.05
N LEU A 15 -13.14 4.93 1.75
CA LEU A 15 -12.40 5.31 0.56
C LEU A 15 -12.84 4.55 -0.70
N GLY A 16 -13.84 3.66 -0.62
CA GLY A 16 -14.41 2.96 -1.76
C GLY A 16 -13.79 1.59 -2.06
N TYR A 17 -12.89 1.09 -1.21
CA TYR A 17 -12.31 -0.25 -1.39
C TYR A 17 -13.22 -1.35 -0.86
N GLN A 18 -13.19 -2.50 -1.54
CA GLN A 18 -13.64 -3.75 -0.96
C GLN A 18 -12.53 -4.31 -0.05
N VAL A 19 -12.85 -4.52 1.22
CA VAL A 19 -11.93 -5.18 2.16
C VAL A 19 -12.15 -6.68 2.11
N ILE A 20 -11.17 -7.41 1.58
CA ILE A 20 -11.17 -8.88 1.48
C ILE A 20 -10.72 -9.49 2.82
N ALA A 21 -9.63 -8.96 3.37
CA ALA A 21 -9.08 -9.39 4.65
C ALA A 21 -8.53 -8.21 5.45
N ALA A 22 -8.57 -8.33 6.77
CA ALA A 22 -7.98 -7.38 7.70
C ALA A 22 -7.39 -8.15 8.89
N GLU A 23 -6.07 -8.05 9.06
CA GLU A 23 -5.30 -8.79 10.05
C GLU A 23 -4.51 -7.82 10.93
N GLN A 24 -4.63 -7.95 12.25
CA GLN A 24 -3.74 -7.25 13.18
C GLN A 24 -2.49 -8.10 13.39
N LEU A 25 -1.32 -7.61 12.93
CA LEU A 25 -0.05 -8.35 13.08
C LEU A 25 0.64 -8.02 14.39
N ARG A 26 0.64 -6.73 14.78
CA ARG A 26 1.14 -6.21 16.06
C ARG A 26 0.33 -4.98 16.44
N VAL A 27 0.48 -4.47 17.67
CA VAL A 27 -0.21 -3.24 18.14
C VAL A 27 -0.04 -2.05 17.20
N THR A 28 1.13 -1.92 16.56
CA THR A 28 1.45 -0.81 15.64
C THR A 28 1.43 -1.20 14.16
N ARG A 29 1.03 -2.43 13.83
CA ARG A 29 1.13 -2.98 12.46
C ARG A 29 -0.10 -3.80 12.12
N CYS A 30 -0.80 -3.42 11.06
CA CYS A 30 -1.88 -4.23 10.50
C CYS A 30 -1.69 -4.43 8.99
N LEU A 31 -2.30 -5.48 8.48
CA LEU A 31 -2.30 -5.87 7.07
C LEU A 31 -3.74 -5.93 6.60
N LEU A 32 -4.04 -5.25 5.50
CA LEU A 32 -5.29 -5.37 4.77
C LEU A 32 -5.03 -6.01 3.42
N VAL A 33 -5.99 -6.79 2.93
CA VAL A 33 -6.08 -7.16 1.52
C VAL A 33 -7.31 -6.47 0.97
N LEU A 34 -7.08 -5.58 0.00
CA LEU A 34 -8.09 -4.74 -0.60
C LEU A 34 -8.26 -5.11 -2.07
N ALA A 35 -9.44 -4.82 -2.61
CA ALA A 35 -9.69 -4.81 -4.04
C ALA A 35 -10.47 -3.55 -4.41
N GLU A 36 -10.16 -3.00 -5.58
CA GLU A 36 -11.07 -2.09 -6.26
C GLU A 36 -12.11 -2.93 -7.03
N PRO A 37 -13.31 -2.41 -7.29
CA PRO A 37 -14.42 -3.20 -7.89
C PRO A 37 -14.07 -3.96 -9.18
N SER A 38 -13.05 -3.54 -9.93
CA SER A 38 -12.60 -4.16 -11.17
C SER A 38 -11.11 -4.52 -11.18
N ALA A 39 -10.39 -4.37 -10.06
CA ALA A 39 -8.95 -4.57 -10.02
C ALA A 39 -8.55 -5.84 -9.28
N GLN A 40 -7.33 -6.32 -9.58
CA GLN A 40 -6.73 -7.40 -8.82
C GLN A 40 -6.53 -7.01 -7.35
N PRO A 41 -6.70 -7.96 -6.41
CA PRO A 41 -6.41 -7.72 -5.01
C PRO A 41 -4.98 -7.24 -4.79
N PHE A 42 -4.81 -6.39 -3.77
CA PHE A 42 -3.52 -5.88 -3.35
C PHE A 42 -3.44 -5.78 -1.85
N ALA A 43 -2.23 -5.88 -1.31
CA ALA A 43 -2.04 -5.73 0.12
C ALA A 43 -1.79 -4.27 0.51
N VAL A 44 -2.28 -3.87 1.67
CA VAL A 44 -1.92 -2.61 2.31
C VAL A 44 -1.39 -2.93 3.69
N MET A 45 -0.12 -2.63 3.93
CA MET A 45 0.46 -2.74 5.26
C MET A 45 0.58 -1.37 5.88
N ILE A 46 0.00 -1.22 7.07
CA ILE A 46 -0.04 0.05 7.79
C ILE A 46 0.83 -0.13 9.03
N GLN A 47 1.82 0.74 9.18
CA GLN A 47 2.77 0.71 10.29
C GLN A 47 2.87 2.09 10.93
N ARG A 48 2.69 2.14 12.24
CA ARG A 48 2.98 3.32 13.06
C ARG A 48 4.34 3.18 13.72
N ARG A 49 5.34 3.79 13.10
CA ARG A 49 6.71 3.94 13.63
C ARG A 49 7.28 5.24 13.07
N ALA A 50 8.14 5.91 13.84
CA ALA A 50 8.73 7.19 13.43
C ALA A 50 9.51 7.08 12.10
N LEU A 51 10.19 5.96 11.87
CA LEU A 51 10.96 5.72 10.66
C LEU A 51 10.84 4.25 10.23
N LEU A 52 10.39 4.03 8.98
CA LEU A 52 10.39 2.74 8.30
C LEU A 52 11.66 2.61 7.46
N THR A 53 12.23 1.40 7.47
CA THR A 53 13.55 1.09 6.92
C THR A 53 13.46 0.11 5.75
N ALA A 54 14.59 -0.18 5.11
CA ALA A 54 14.68 -1.22 4.08
C ALA A 54 14.19 -2.59 4.57
N ALA A 55 14.42 -2.93 5.84
CA ALA A 55 13.92 -4.17 6.43
C ALA A 55 12.39 -4.22 6.44
N ASP A 56 11.71 -3.12 6.77
CA ASP A 56 10.24 -3.06 6.75
C ASP A 56 9.68 -3.27 5.33
N VAL A 57 10.40 -2.79 4.29
CA VAL A 57 10.04 -3.00 2.88
C VAL A 57 10.26 -4.46 2.46
N GLN A 58 11.38 -5.07 2.87
CA GLN A 58 11.68 -6.48 2.57
C GLN A 58 10.68 -7.43 3.26
N ASP A 59 10.39 -7.20 4.54
CA ASP A 59 9.34 -7.89 5.28
C ASP A 59 8.01 -7.84 4.52
N PHE A 60 7.65 -6.66 3.98
CA PHE A 60 6.42 -6.52 3.22
C PHE A 60 6.45 -7.30 1.91
N ALA A 61 7.57 -7.23 1.18
CA ALA A 61 7.76 -7.96 -0.07
C ALA A 61 7.64 -9.48 0.14
N GLU A 62 8.15 -9.99 1.25
CA GLU A 62 7.99 -11.40 1.63
C GLU A 62 6.52 -11.76 1.88
N ILE A 63 5.77 -10.90 2.60
CA ILE A 63 4.33 -11.09 2.81
C ILE A 63 3.58 -11.14 1.47
N LEU A 64 3.89 -10.21 0.55
CA LEU A 64 3.31 -10.19 -0.79
C LEU A 64 3.58 -11.49 -1.54
N PHE A 65 4.83 -11.95 -1.53
CA PHE A 65 5.23 -13.22 -2.15
C PHE A 65 4.47 -14.42 -1.56
N LEU A 66 4.42 -14.55 -0.23
CA LEU A 66 3.72 -15.65 0.46
C LEU A 66 2.21 -15.65 0.21
N ARG A 67 1.61 -14.47 0.06
CA ARG A 67 0.19 -14.29 -0.25
C ARG A 67 -0.12 -14.32 -1.76
N ARG A 68 0.89 -14.54 -2.61
CA ARG A 68 0.80 -14.51 -4.08
C ARG A 68 0.20 -13.20 -4.62
N LEU A 69 0.54 -12.09 -3.99
CA LEU A 69 0.20 -10.74 -4.41
C LEU A 69 1.42 -10.08 -5.03
N ASN A 70 1.23 -9.35 -6.13
CA ASN A 70 2.32 -8.70 -6.88
C ASN A 70 2.38 -7.18 -6.67
N ARG A 71 1.39 -6.60 -5.99
CA ARG A 71 1.32 -5.17 -5.68
C ARG A 71 0.90 -4.94 -4.24
N GLY A 72 1.43 -3.88 -3.64
CA GLY A 72 0.99 -3.42 -2.33
C GLY A 72 1.39 -2.00 -2.00
N LEU A 73 0.76 -1.47 -0.95
CA LEU A 73 1.07 -0.16 -0.38
C LEU A 73 1.64 -0.36 1.03
N LEU A 74 2.76 0.30 1.31
CA LEU A 74 3.31 0.41 2.65
C LEU A 74 3.01 1.82 3.17
N ILE A 75 2.27 1.89 4.28
CA ILE A 75 1.78 3.14 4.86
C ILE A 75 2.51 3.43 6.17
N ALA A 76 3.25 4.54 6.21
CA ALA A 76 3.87 5.06 7.43
C ALA A 76 2.91 6.05 8.11
N VAL A 77 2.26 5.63 9.21
CA VAL A 77 1.37 6.50 10.00
C VAL A 77 2.19 7.27 11.01
N ASP A 78 2.11 8.60 10.96
CA ASP A 78 2.85 9.53 11.83
C ASP A 78 4.38 9.35 11.76
N GLY A 79 4.90 8.91 10.62
CA GLY A 79 6.32 8.67 10.41
C GLY A 79 6.71 8.79 8.94
N ASP A 80 7.95 8.44 8.66
CA ASP A 80 8.55 8.57 7.33
C ASP A 80 9.32 7.32 6.90
N PHE A 81 9.74 7.32 5.63
CA PHE A 81 10.58 6.29 5.05
C PHE A 81 12.03 6.76 4.92
N SER A 82 12.97 5.91 5.34
CA SER A 82 14.40 6.15 5.11
C SER A 82 14.74 6.17 3.61
N ALA A 83 15.89 6.76 3.26
CA ALA A 83 16.37 6.78 1.87
C ALA A 83 16.61 5.35 1.34
N GLU A 84 17.11 4.46 2.20
CA GLU A 84 17.31 3.04 1.90
C GLU A 84 15.97 2.34 1.66
N ALA A 85 14.94 2.62 2.46
CA ALA A 85 13.60 2.06 2.24
C ALA A 85 13.07 2.42 0.85
N ARG A 86 13.21 3.69 0.45
CA ARG A 86 12.81 4.18 -0.88
C ARG A 86 13.58 3.50 -2.00
N ARG A 87 14.90 3.35 -1.84
CA ARG A 87 15.75 2.63 -2.79
C ARG A 87 15.35 1.16 -2.91
N THR A 88 15.19 0.47 -1.79
CA THR A 88 14.78 -0.94 -1.77
C THR A 88 13.45 -1.14 -2.47
N ALA A 89 12.45 -0.28 -2.25
CA ALA A 89 11.16 -0.38 -2.92
C ALA A 89 11.26 -0.26 -4.45
N GLN A 90 12.22 0.52 -4.98
CA GLN A 90 12.47 0.67 -6.41
C GLN A 90 13.23 -0.51 -7.03
N GLU A 91 14.06 -1.20 -6.25
CA GLU A 91 14.90 -2.30 -6.71
C GLU A 91 14.19 -3.66 -6.72
N LEU A 92 13.00 -3.76 -6.10
CA LEU A 92 12.20 -4.98 -6.06
C LEU A 92 11.75 -5.39 -7.48
N ARG A 93 12.06 -6.62 -7.87
CA ARG A 93 11.74 -7.16 -9.20
C ARG A 93 10.43 -7.93 -9.27
N PHE A 94 9.98 -8.49 -8.15
CA PHE A 94 8.87 -9.45 -8.11
C PHE A 94 7.56 -8.86 -7.56
N ALA A 95 7.63 -7.68 -6.96
CA ALA A 95 6.49 -6.98 -6.41
C ALA A 95 6.65 -5.46 -6.57
N SER A 96 5.55 -4.78 -6.88
CA SER A 96 5.48 -3.33 -6.87
C SER A 96 5.00 -2.86 -5.49
N ILE A 97 5.84 -2.11 -4.78
CA ILE A 97 5.51 -1.54 -3.48
C ILE A 97 5.50 -0.01 -3.59
N THR A 98 4.35 0.59 -3.32
CA THR A 98 4.23 2.05 -3.20
C THR A 98 4.37 2.44 -1.73
N LEU A 99 5.30 3.36 -1.45
CA LEU A 99 5.50 3.95 -0.13
C LEU A 99 4.66 5.22 -0.02
N THR A 100 3.82 5.32 1.00
CA THR A 100 2.92 6.47 1.21
C THR A 100 2.65 6.68 2.69
N ASN A 101 2.13 7.84 3.06
CA ASN A 101 1.72 8.13 4.43
C ASN A 101 0.20 8.04 4.61
N ASP A 102 -0.54 7.87 3.52
CA ASP A 102 -1.99 7.71 3.54
C ASP A 102 -2.46 6.74 2.45
N LEU A 103 -3.62 6.11 2.69
CA LEU A 103 -4.28 5.25 1.71
C LEU A 103 -5.00 6.17 0.70
N PRO A 104 -4.60 6.20 -0.58
CA PRO A 104 -5.32 6.99 -1.58
C PRO A 104 -6.79 6.55 -1.67
N PRO A 105 -7.70 7.42 -2.11
CA PRO A 105 -9.06 6.99 -2.42
C PRO A 105 -9.04 5.94 -3.54
N ALA A 106 -9.96 4.96 -3.48
CA ALA A 106 -10.17 4.04 -4.59
C ALA A 106 -10.55 4.89 -5.82
N ALA A 107 -9.70 4.89 -6.84
CA ALA A 107 -9.94 5.68 -8.03
C ALA A 107 -11.31 5.28 -8.61
N PRO A 108 -12.19 6.24 -8.97
CA PRO A 108 -13.17 5.94 -10.00
C PRO A 108 -12.37 5.55 -11.23
N LEU A 109 -12.80 4.53 -11.97
CA LEU A 109 -12.16 4.07 -13.20
C LEU A 109 -12.11 5.21 -14.24
N THR A 110 -11.12 6.07 -14.14
CA THR A 110 -10.61 6.84 -15.26
C THR A 110 -9.30 6.19 -15.63
N THR A 111 -9.39 5.34 -16.65
CA THR A 111 -8.31 4.93 -17.51
C THR A 111 -7.51 6.17 -17.89
N THR A 112 -6.43 6.47 -17.15
CA THR A 112 -5.45 7.47 -17.58
C THR A 112 -4.59 6.82 -18.68
N GLY A 113 -5.22 6.52 -19.81
CA GLY A 113 -4.58 6.54 -21.10
C GLY A 113 -4.47 8.02 -21.50
N MET A 114 -3.51 8.72 -20.92
CA MET A 114 -3.19 10.08 -21.37
C MET A 114 -1.86 10.00 -22.11
N ASN A 115 -1.97 9.64 -23.39
CA ASN A 115 -0.95 9.95 -24.38
C ASN A 115 -0.59 11.43 -24.25
N PRO A 116 0.69 11.83 -24.14
CA PRO A 116 1.05 13.20 -24.41
C PRO A 116 0.83 13.43 -25.91
N VAL A 117 -0.24 14.16 -26.26
CA VAL A 117 -0.34 14.82 -27.55
C VAL A 117 0.79 15.84 -27.59
N ILE A 118 1.78 15.56 -28.44
CA ILE A 118 2.82 16.50 -28.84
C ILE A 118 2.12 17.54 -29.71
N ASP A 119 1.98 18.76 -29.21
CA ASP A 119 1.54 19.90 -30.02
C ASP A 119 2.77 20.46 -30.75
N ILE A 120 2.75 20.39 -32.08
CA ILE A 120 3.72 21.04 -32.96
C ILE A 120 2.92 22.10 -33.72
N GLY A 121 3.02 23.34 -33.27
CA GLY A 121 2.45 24.54 -33.89
C GLY A 121 3.38 25.72 -33.70
#